data_AF-H9FLJ2-F1
#
_entry.id   AF-H9FLJ2-F1
#
_cell.length_a   1.000
_cell.length_b   1.000
_cell.length_c   1.000
_cell.angle_alpha   90.00
_cell.angle_beta   90.00
_cell.angle_gamma   90.00
#
_symmetry.space_group_name_H-M   'P 1'
#
loop_
_entity.id
_entity.type
_entity.pdbx_description
1 polymer ?
#
loop_
_entity_poly.entity_id
_entity_poly.type
_entity_poly.pdbx_seq_one_letter_code
_entity_poly.pdbx_strand_id
1 'polypeptide(L)'
;GGIADEAFEDFLLTLEDLDLSYNNLHGLPWDSVRRMVNLHQLSLDHNLLDHIAEGTFADLQKLARLDLTSNRLQKLPPDPIFARSQASALTATPFAPPLSFSFGGNPLHCNCELLWLRRLERDDDLETCGSPGGLKGRYFWHVREEEFVCEPPLITQHTHKLLVLEGQAATLKCKAIGDPSPLIHWVAPDDRLVGNSSRTAVYDNGTLDIFIT
;
A
#
# COMPACT_ATOMS: atom_id res chain seq x y z
N GLY A 1 3.69 0.93 17.82
CA GLY A 1 4.58 -0.23 18.06
C GLY A 1 5.13 -0.69 16.72
N GLY A 2 6.35 -1.20 16.71
CA GLY A 2 6.97 -1.77 15.51
C GLY A 2 7.66 -3.07 15.87
N ILE A 3 7.73 -3.98 14.91
CA ILE A 3 8.52 -5.21 15.00
C ILE A 3 9.84 -4.95 14.29
N ALA A 4 10.96 -5.36 14.88
CA ALA A 4 12.27 -5.22 14.26
C ALA A 4 12.40 -6.10 13.00
N ASP A 5 13.16 -5.66 12.00
CA ASP A 5 13.27 -6.35 10.71
C ASP A 5 13.75 -7.81 10.83
N GLU A 6 14.68 -8.03 11.76
CA GLU A 6 15.30 -9.34 12.02
C GLU A 6 14.48 -10.24 12.96
N ALA A 7 13.34 -9.77 13.49
CA ALA A 7 12.58 -10.48 14.51
C ALA A 7 12.08 -11.87 14.08
N PHE A 8 12.00 -12.11 12.76
CA PHE A 8 11.47 -13.34 12.19
C PHE A 8 12.51 -14.22 11.47
N GLU A 9 13.78 -13.82 11.39
CA GLU A 9 14.79 -14.50 10.54
C GLU A 9 14.93 -16.00 10.87
N ASP A 10 14.84 -16.36 12.15
CA ASP A 10 14.96 -17.76 12.61
C ASP A 10 13.73 -18.63 12.25
N PHE A 11 12.59 -18.01 11.94
CA PHE A 11 11.31 -18.71 11.78
C PHE A 11 10.79 -18.73 10.34
N LEU A 12 11.49 -18.09 9.39
CA LEU A 12 11.02 -17.88 8.03
C LEU A 12 10.62 -19.17 7.30
N LEU A 13 11.30 -20.28 7.57
CA LEU A 13 11.04 -21.56 6.91
C LEU A 13 10.16 -22.51 7.73
N THR A 14 9.76 -22.15 8.95
CA THR A 14 9.03 -23.05 9.85
C THR A 14 7.69 -22.53 10.28
N LEU A 15 7.48 -21.22 10.21
CA LEU A 15 6.28 -20.59 10.75
C LEU A 15 5.07 -20.87 9.84
N GLU A 16 4.03 -21.47 10.44
CA GLU A 16 2.79 -21.82 9.77
C GLU A 16 1.65 -20.90 10.19
N ASP A 17 1.57 -20.52 11.47
CA ASP A 17 0.53 -19.65 12.00
C ASP A 17 1.16 -18.46 12.72
N LEU A 18 0.83 -17.24 12.28
CA LEU A 18 1.26 -15.98 12.89
C LEU A 18 0.03 -15.19 13.36
N ASP A 19 -0.11 -15.05 14.67
CA ASP A 19 -1.13 -14.19 15.28
C ASP A 19 -0.48 -12.99 15.95
N LEU A 20 -0.76 -11.80 15.42
CA LEU A 20 -0.35 -10.51 15.96
C LEU A 20 -1.57 -9.60 16.18
N SER A 21 -2.75 -10.19 16.31
CA SER A 21 -4.02 -9.49 16.54
C SER A 21 -3.98 -8.65 17.83
N TYR A 22 -4.83 -7.61 17.91
CA TYR A 22 -4.99 -6.75 19.09
C TYR A 22 -3.68 -6.11 19.60
N ASN A 23 -2.87 -5.61 18.67
CA ASN A 23 -1.65 -4.88 18.97
C ASN A 23 -1.74 -3.42 18.49
N ASN A 24 -0.66 -2.66 18.68
CA ASN A 24 -0.55 -1.27 18.20
C ASN A 24 0.47 -1.18 17.06
N LEU A 25 0.45 -2.15 16.13
CA LEU A 25 1.40 -2.20 15.01
C LEU A 25 1.01 -1.22 13.92
N HIS A 26 1.95 -0.39 13.49
CA HIS A 26 1.77 0.50 12.33
C HIS A 26 2.26 -0.14 11.03
N GLY A 27 3.15 -1.12 11.13
CA GLY A 27 3.70 -1.87 10.01
C GLY A 27 4.35 -3.15 10.49
N LEU A 28 4.70 -4.01 9.54
CA LEU A 28 5.47 -5.22 9.75
C LEU A 28 6.71 -5.18 8.86
N PRO A 29 7.74 -5.99 9.18
CA PRO A 29 8.83 -6.26 8.25
C PRO A 29 8.31 -7.14 7.11
N TRP A 30 7.70 -6.49 6.12
CA TRP A 30 7.00 -7.15 5.00
C TRP A 30 7.92 -8.07 4.18
N ASP A 31 9.19 -7.73 4.06
CA ASP A 31 10.20 -8.57 3.40
C ASP A 31 10.39 -9.92 4.10
N SER A 32 10.38 -9.91 5.44
CA SER A 32 10.44 -11.12 6.26
C SER A 32 9.15 -11.93 6.12
N VAL A 33 7.98 -11.28 6.17
CA VAL A 33 6.67 -11.93 5.97
C VAL A 33 6.59 -12.61 4.59
N ARG A 34 7.08 -11.94 3.54
CA ARG A 34 7.12 -12.49 2.17
C ARG A 34 7.92 -13.80 2.08
N ARG A 35 8.95 -13.96 2.91
CA ARG A 35 9.80 -15.16 2.95
C ARG A 35 9.17 -16.32 3.72
N MET A 36 8.05 -16.12 4.41
CA MET A 36 7.35 -17.14 5.21
C MET A 36 6.53 -18.11 4.34
N VAL A 37 7.17 -18.82 3.43
CA VAL A 37 6.49 -19.67 2.42
C VAL A 37 5.63 -20.82 2.99
N ASN A 38 5.80 -21.13 4.29
CA ASN A 38 5.03 -22.14 5.00
C ASN A 38 3.80 -21.58 5.73
N LEU A 39 3.57 -20.27 5.67
CA LEU A 39 2.48 -19.61 6.37
C LEU A 39 1.11 -20.05 5.84
N HIS A 40 0.28 -20.53 6.74
CA HIS A 40 -1.11 -20.95 6.56
C HIS A 40 -2.10 -19.91 7.11
N GLN A 41 -1.78 -19.25 8.22
CA GLN A 41 -2.62 -18.22 8.83
C GLN A 41 -1.82 -16.98 9.23
N LEU A 42 -2.37 -15.81 8.91
CA LEU A 42 -1.86 -14.52 9.35
C LEU A 42 -3.02 -13.69 9.93
N SER A 43 -3.03 -13.49 11.25
CA SER A 43 -3.98 -12.59 11.93
C SER A 43 -3.30 -11.29 12.28
N LEU A 44 -3.81 -10.19 11.74
CA LEU A 44 -3.33 -8.83 11.98
C LEU A 44 -4.48 -7.90 12.39
N ASP A 45 -5.62 -8.46 12.78
CA ASP A 45 -6.80 -7.70 13.13
C ASP A 45 -6.57 -6.81 14.38
N HIS A 46 -7.33 -5.72 14.47
CA HIS A 46 -7.26 -4.76 15.57
C HIS A 46 -5.84 -4.21 15.79
N ASN A 47 -5.21 -3.74 14.70
CA ASN A 47 -3.93 -3.04 14.71
C ASN A 47 -4.08 -1.63 14.10
N LEU A 48 -2.96 -0.96 13.80
CA LEU A 48 -2.90 0.39 13.25
C LEU A 48 -2.22 0.40 11.87
N LEU A 49 -2.26 -0.72 11.14
CA LEU A 49 -1.59 -0.87 9.85
C LEU A 49 -2.20 0.10 8.83
N ASP A 50 -1.37 0.92 8.21
CA ASP A 50 -1.78 1.94 7.24
C ASP A 50 -1.46 1.56 5.79
N HIS A 51 -0.49 0.65 5.58
CA HIS A 51 -0.10 0.11 4.29
C HIS A 51 0.33 -1.36 4.39
N ILE A 52 0.32 -2.04 3.25
CA ILE A 52 0.93 -3.35 3.04
C ILE A 52 1.84 -3.22 1.81
N ALA A 53 3.07 -3.71 1.89
CA ALA A 53 3.99 -3.65 0.77
C ALA A 53 3.51 -4.50 -0.41
N GLU A 54 3.72 -4.01 -1.64
CA GLU A 54 3.36 -4.75 -2.85
C GLU A 54 4.15 -6.06 -2.94
N GLY A 55 3.47 -7.14 -3.34
CA GLY A 55 4.07 -8.47 -3.46
C GLY A 55 4.41 -9.16 -2.14
N THR A 56 3.95 -8.62 -0.99
CA THR A 56 4.12 -9.28 0.32
C THR A 56 3.59 -10.72 0.32
N PHE A 57 2.47 -10.97 -0.37
CA PHE A 57 1.79 -12.26 -0.30
C PHE A 57 1.99 -13.14 -1.54
N ALA A 58 2.70 -12.64 -2.56
CA ALA A 58 2.82 -13.28 -3.87
C ALA A 58 3.31 -14.73 -3.81
N ASP A 59 4.24 -15.01 -2.90
CA ASP A 59 4.89 -16.31 -2.74
C ASP A 59 4.23 -17.20 -1.67
N LEU A 60 3.21 -16.69 -0.97
CA LEU A 60 2.53 -17.38 0.15
C LEU A 60 1.39 -18.30 -0.34
N GLN A 61 1.74 -19.28 -1.16
CA GLN A 61 0.78 -20.19 -1.80
C GLN A 61 -0.04 -21.03 -0.80
N LYS A 62 0.52 -21.29 0.39
CA LYS A 62 -0.12 -22.06 1.46
C LYS A 62 -1.08 -21.25 2.33
N LEU A 63 -1.08 -19.92 2.20
CA LEU A 63 -1.88 -19.04 3.05
C LEU A 63 -3.36 -19.29 2.80
N ALA A 64 -4.08 -19.67 3.83
CA ALA A 64 -5.50 -20.00 3.79
C ALA A 64 -6.36 -18.97 4.54
N ARG A 65 -5.77 -18.25 5.51
CA ARG A 65 -6.46 -17.25 6.32
C ARG A 65 -5.62 -15.99 6.46
N LEU A 66 -6.20 -14.85 6.07
CA LEU A 66 -5.64 -13.52 6.25
C LEU A 66 -6.70 -12.60 6.84
N ASP A 67 -6.47 -12.16 8.08
CA ASP A 67 -7.36 -11.21 8.76
C ASP A 67 -6.66 -9.85 8.92
N LEU A 68 -7.21 -8.82 8.27
CA LEU A 68 -6.79 -7.43 8.32
C LEU A 68 -7.86 -6.53 8.94
N THR A 69 -8.86 -7.10 9.59
CA THR A 69 -10.02 -6.38 10.13
C THR A 69 -9.60 -5.30 11.13
N SER A 70 -10.29 -4.17 11.17
CA SER A 70 -10.05 -3.10 12.14
C SER A 70 -8.61 -2.57 12.12
N ASN A 71 -8.10 -2.24 10.93
CA ASN A 71 -6.82 -1.54 10.74
C ASN A 71 -7.04 -0.11 10.19
N ARG A 72 -5.97 0.54 9.71
CA ARG A 72 -5.97 1.88 9.10
C ARG A 72 -5.71 1.83 7.59
N LEU A 73 -5.93 0.69 6.95
CA LEU A 73 -5.64 0.49 5.54
C LEU A 73 -6.58 1.34 4.68
N GLN A 74 -5.98 2.17 3.83
CA GLN A 74 -6.72 2.92 2.82
C GLN A 74 -6.84 2.12 1.53
N LYS A 75 -5.87 1.27 1.23
CA LYS A 75 -5.87 0.41 0.04
C LYS A 75 -5.17 -0.90 0.32
N LEU A 76 -5.35 -1.84 -0.60
CA LEU A 76 -4.68 -3.12 -0.62
C LEU A 76 -3.96 -3.28 -1.96
N PRO A 77 -2.69 -3.72 -1.96
CA PRO A 77 -2.00 -4.00 -3.21
C PRO A 77 -2.66 -5.20 -3.90
N PRO A 78 -2.82 -5.18 -5.24
CA PRO A 78 -3.21 -6.36 -5.98
C PRO A 78 -2.20 -7.49 -5.74
N ASP A 79 -2.69 -8.67 -5.41
CA ASP A 79 -1.86 -9.86 -5.22
C ASP A 79 -2.59 -11.09 -5.79
N PRO A 80 -1.88 -12.02 -6.47
CA PRO A 80 -2.48 -13.24 -7.02
C PRO A 80 -3.27 -14.06 -5.99
N ILE A 81 -2.89 -14.06 -4.71
CA ILE A 81 -3.57 -14.87 -3.71
C ILE A 81 -5.04 -14.46 -3.51
N PHE A 82 -5.40 -13.20 -3.74
CA PHE A 82 -6.76 -12.71 -3.52
C PHE A 82 -7.77 -13.27 -4.53
N ALA A 83 -7.31 -13.73 -5.71
CA ALA A 83 -8.16 -14.43 -6.66
C ALA A 83 -8.72 -15.75 -6.08
N ARG A 84 -8.02 -16.39 -5.13
CA ARG A 84 -8.45 -17.60 -4.43
C ARG A 84 -9.52 -17.35 -3.36
N SER A 85 -9.85 -16.08 -3.12
CA SER A 85 -10.87 -15.68 -2.14
C SER A 85 -12.27 -15.52 -2.74
N GLN A 86 -12.42 -15.76 -4.05
CA GLN A 86 -13.70 -15.69 -4.75
C GLN A 86 -14.57 -16.92 -4.46
N ALA A 87 -15.88 -16.72 -4.34
CA ALA A 87 -16.84 -17.78 -4.01
C ALA A 87 -16.84 -18.94 -5.03
N SER A 88 -16.53 -18.64 -6.30
CA SER A 88 -16.50 -19.60 -7.41
C SER A 88 -15.11 -20.23 -7.64
N ALA A 89 -14.24 -20.31 -6.63
CA ALA A 89 -12.89 -20.84 -6.77
C ALA A 89 -12.87 -22.36 -7.11
N LEU A 90 -13.15 -22.69 -8.37
CA LEU A 90 -13.05 -24.04 -8.96
C LEU A 90 -11.60 -24.56 -9.03
N THR A 91 -10.63 -23.77 -8.58
CA THR A 91 -9.18 -24.01 -8.64
C THR A 91 -8.56 -24.39 -7.30
N ALA A 92 -9.37 -24.67 -6.27
CA ALA A 92 -8.86 -25.16 -5.00
C ALA A 92 -8.09 -26.49 -5.19
N THR A 93 -6.81 -26.50 -4.83
CA THR A 93 -5.97 -27.70 -4.84
C THR A 93 -5.41 -27.94 -3.44
N PRO A 94 -4.93 -29.15 -3.10
CA PRO A 94 -4.27 -29.39 -1.81
C PRO A 94 -3.07 -28.47 -1.54
N PHE A 95 -2.48 -27.88 -2.59
CA PHE A 95 -1.32 -26.99 -2.51
C PHE A 95 -1.68 -25.50 -2.54
N ALA A 96 -2.92 -25.16 -2.90
CA ALA A 96 -3.45 -23.80 -2.95
C ALA A 96 -4.90 -23.81 -2.41
N PRO A 97 -5.08 -23.72 -1.09
CA PRO A 97 -6.41 -23.75 -0.48
C PRO A 97 -7.23 -22.51 -0.86
N PRO A 98 -8.57 -22.51 -0.68
CA PRO A 98 -9.34 -21.28 -0.75
C PRO A 98 -8.83 -20.29 0.31
N LEU A 99 -8.79 -19.00 -0.04
CA LEU A 99 -8.34 -17.95 0.87
C LEU A 99 -9.55 -17.33 1.57
N SER A 100 -9.65 -17.52 2.88
CA SER A 100 -10.50 -16.70 3.74
C SER A 100 -9.77 -15.40 4.03
N PHE A 101 -10.35 -14.30 3.56
CA PHE A 101 -9.77 -12.97 3.59
C PHE A 101 -10.79 -12.00 4.21
N SER A 102 -10.37 -11.22 5.21
CA SER A 102 -11.23 -10.23 5.87
C SER A 102 -10.49 -8.90 6.00
N PHE A 103 -11.14 -7.81 5.61
CA PHE A 103 -10.55 -6.46 5.64
C PHE A 103 -11.55 -5.38 6.09
N GLY A 104 -12.65 -5.79 6.73
CA GLY A 104 -13.65 -4.88 7.28
C GLY A 104 -13.09 -3.92 8.33
N GLY A 105 -13.80 -2.84 8.63
CA GLY A 105 -13.36 -1.86 9.63
C GLY A 105 -12.15 -1.00 9.24
N ASN A 106 -11.71 -1.06 7.97
CA ASN A 106 -10.65 -0.22 7.44
C ASN A 106 -11.20 1.06 6.77
N PRO A 107 -10.50 2.21 6.87
CA PRO A 107 -10.91 3.46 6.23
C PRO A 107 -10.59 3.48 4.73
N LEU A 108 -11.19 2.57 3.96
CA LEU A 108 -10.87 2.34 2.56
C LEU A 108 -11.02 3.61 1.71
N HIS A 109 -10.02 3.89 0.89
CA HIS A 109 -10.00 4.95 -0.10
C HIS A 109 -10.44 4.37 -1.45
N CYS A 110 -11.74 4.46 -1.72
CA CYS A 110 -12.41 3.81 -2.84
C CYS A 110 -12.23 4.57 -4.16
N ASN A 111 -10.98 4.63 -4.65
CA ASN A 111 -10.62 5.14 -5.96
C ASN A 111 -10.28 3.97 -6.91
N CYS A 112 -9.72 4.26 -8.09
CA CYS A 112 -9.37 3.21 -9.06
C CYS A 112 -8.35 2.17 -8.55
N GLU A 113 -7.56 2.46 -7.50
CA GLU A 113 -6.59 1.52 -6.93
C GLU A 113 -7.26 0.32 -6.26
N LEU A 114 -8.54 0.45 -5.84
CA LEU A 114 -9.34 -0.63 -5.27
C LEU A 114 -10.31 -1.27 -6.28
N LEU A 115 -10.30 -0.84 -7.54
CA LEU A 115 -11.20 -1.38 -8.56
C LEU A 115 -11.00 -2.89 -8.79
N TRP A 116 -9.76 -3.38 -8.69
CA TRP A 116 -9.46 -4.80 -8.80
C TRP A 116 -10.15 -5.62 -7.70
N LEU A 117 -10.18 -5.08 -6.47
CA LEU A 117 -10.77 -5.73 -5.30
C LEU A 117 -12.30 -5.71 -5.44
N ARG A 118 -12.86 -4.59 -5.90
CA ARG A 118 -14.28 -4.49 -6.20
C ARG A 118 -14.74 -5.53 -7.21
N ARG A 119 -13.92 -5.89 -8.19
CA ARG A 119 -14.26 -6.90 -9.22
C ARG A 119 -14.29 -8.34 -8.71
N LEU A 120 -13.88 -8.60 -7.47
CA LEU A 120 -13.99 -9.94 -6.89
C LEU A 120 -15.45 -10.27 -6.55
N GLU A 121 -15.86 -11.51 -6.81
CA GLU A 121 -17.14 -12.06 -6.37
C GLU A 121 -17.00 -12.59 -4.93
N ARG A 122 -17.40 -11.76 -3.96
CA ARG A 122 -17.32 -12.05 -2.53
C ARG A 122 -18.62 -11.68 -1.82
N ASP A 123 -18.86 -12.32 -0.69
CA ASP A 123 -19.94 -11.97 0.21
C ASP A 123 -19.68 -10.59 0.84
N ASP A 124 -20.76 -9.87 1.17
CA ASP A 124 -20.68 -8.56 1.80
C ASP A 124 -20.50 -8.71 3.31
N ASP A 125 -19.30 -8.37 3.79
CA ASP A 125 -18.91 -8.38 5.21
C ASP A 125 -18.96 -6.96 5.80
N LEU A 126 -19.80 -6.08 5.25
CA LEU A 126 -20.06 -4.70 5.69
C LEU A 126 -18.84 -3.78 5.59
N GLU A 127 -17.91 -4.05 4.68
CA GLU A 127 -16.79 -3.16 4.41
C GLU A 127 -17.30 -1.81 3.89
N THR A 128 -16.66 -0.72 4.32
CA THR A 128 -17.17 0.63 4.09
C THR A 128 -16.06 1.54 3.55
N CYS A 129 -16.39 2.37 2.58
CA CYS A 129 -15.48 3.40 2.08
C CYS A 129 -15.32 4.53 3.11
N GLY A 130 -14.08 4.88 3.46
CA GLY A 130 -13.73 6.05 4.26
C GLY A 130 -13.53 7.32 3.43
N SER A 131 -13.21 7.17 2.15
CA SER A 131 -12.96 8.24 1.18
C SER A 131 -13.08 7.71 -0.27
N PRO A 132 -13.12 8.56 -1.31
CA PRO A 132 -13.24 10.02 -1.30
C PRO A 132 -14.57 10.50 -0.70
N GLY A 133 -14.72 11.82 -0.51
CA GLY A 133 -15.87 12.41 0.21
C GLY A 133 -17.25 12.00 -0.32
N GLY A 134 -17.38 11.76 -1.63
CA GLY A 134 -18.63 11.30 -2.25
C GLY A 134 -18.99 9.84 -1.97
N LEU A 135 -18.00 9.00 -1.64
CA LEU A 135 -18.19 7.58 -1.33
C LEU A 135 -18.10 7.27 0.16
N LYS A 136 -17.67 8.22 0.98
CA LYS A 136 -17.52 8.06 2.42
C LYS A 136 -18.82 7.58 3.08
N GLY A 137 -18.72 6.47 3.81
CA GLY A 137 -19.83 5.82 4.53
C GLY A 137 -20.66 4.85 3.67
N ARG A 138 -20.37 4.70 2.38
CA ARG A 138 -21.04 3.70 1.53
C ARG A 138 -20.40 2.32 1.72
N TYR A 139 -21.21 1.27 1.69
CA TYR A 139 -20.72 -0.11 1.68
C TYR A 139 -19.94 -0.40 0.39
N PHE A 140 -18.73 -0.94 0.53
CA PHE A 140 -17.74 -1.12 -0.53
C PHE A 140 -18.30 -1.91 -1.71
N TRP A 141 -18.92 -3.06 -1.45
CA TRP A 141 -19.50 -3.92 -2.49
C TRP A 141 -20.73 -3.33 -3.19
N HIS A 142 -21.40 -2.36 -2.55
CA HIS A 142 -22.56 -1.66 -3.10
C HIS A 142 -22.19 -0.43 -3.94
N VAL A 143 -20.93 0.01 -3.92
CA VAL A 143 -20.43 1.04 -4.83
C VAL A 143 -20.24 0.41 -6.22
N ARG A 144 -20.68 1.11 -7.26
CA ARG A 144 -20.56 0.61 -8.64
C ARG A 144 -19.13 0.75 -9.14
N GLU A 145 -18.69 -0.15 -10.03
CA GLU A 145 -17.33 -0.12 -10.59
C GLU A 145 -16.99 1.23 -11.22
N GLU A 146 -17.93 1.87 -11.92
CA GLU A 146 -17.73 3.18 -12.55
C GLU A 146 -17.51 4.34 -11.57
N GLU A 147 -17.79 4.16 -10.27
CA GLU A 147 -17.56 5.17 -9.24
C GLU A 147 -16.12 5.09 -8.66
N PHE A 148 -15.38 4.00 -8.89
CA PHE A 148 -13.98 3.85 -8.50
C PHE A 148 -13.05 4.55 -9.50
N VAL A 149 -13.02 5.88 -9.44
CA VAL A 149 -12.27 6.74 -10.37
C VAL A 149 -11.02 7.31 -9.70
N CYS A 150 -9.96 7.51 -10.48
CA CYS A 150 -8.75 8.25 -10.07
C CYS A 150 -8.64 9.57 -10.83
N GLU A 151 -8.07 10.58 -10.18
CA GLU A 151 -7.80 11.88 -10.76
C GLU A 151 -6.32 11.99 -11.14
N PRO A 152 -5.99 12.34 -12.40
CA PRO A 152 -4.61 12.47 -12.84
C PRO A 152 -3.88 13.60 -12.09
N PRO A 153 -2.55 13.49 -11.93
CA PRO A 153 -1.76 14.50 -11.24
C PRO A 153 -1.78 15.85 -11.96
N LEU A 154 -2.08 16.91 -11.20
CA LEU A 154 -2.01 18.31 -11.64
C LEU A 154 -1.00 19.07 -10.79
N ILE A 155 0.05 19.59 -11.41
CA ILE A 155 1.02 20.47 -10.75
C ILE A 155 0.35 21.82 -10.47
N THR A 156 0.22 22.17 -9.19
CA THR A 156 -0.44 23.41 -8.72
C THR A 156 0.55 24.50 -8.35
N GLN A 157 1.75 24.13 -7.93
CA GLN A 157 2.80 25.07 -7.56
C GLN A 157 4.14 24.57 -8.07
N HIS A 158 4.92 25.43 -8.72
CA HIS A 158 6.29 25.12 -9.11
C HIS A 158 7.17 26.36 -9.16
N THR A 159 8.49 26.18 -9.01
CA THR A 159 9.47 27.24 -9.27
C THR A 159 9.70 27.39 -10.77
N HIS A 160 9.28 28.50 -11.38
CA HIS A 160 9.40 28.71 -12.84
C HIS A 160 10.84 28.85 -13.33
N LYS A 161 11.51 29.94 -12.97
CA LYS A 161 12.89 30.23 -13.36
C LYS A 161 13.64 30.72 -12.13
N LEU A 162 14.68 30.00 -11.77
CA LEU A 162 15.58 30.35 -10.68
C LEU A 162 16.96 30.61 -11.28
N LEU A 163 17.52 31.77 -10.98
CA LEU A 163 18.90 32.13 -11.32
C LEU A 163 19.64 32.30 -10.00
N VAL A 164 20.70 31.52 -9.84
CA VAL A 164 21.59 31.58 -8.69
C VAL A 164 23.00 31.90 -9.16
N LEU A 165 23.76 32.61 -8.33
CA LEU A 165 25.18 32.80 -8.59
C LEU A 165 25.93 31.51 -8.27
N GLU A 166 27.11 31.35 -8.87
CA GLU A 166 28.00 30.25 -8.55
C GLU A 166 28.33 30.26 -7.04
N GLY A 167 28.28 29.08 -6.42
CA GLY A 167 28.49 28.96 -4.97
C GLY A 167 27.29 29.38 -4.12
N GLN A 168 26.09 29.50 -4.68
CA GLN A 168 24.83 29.65 -3.93
C GLN A 168 24.00 28.36 -3.96
N ALA A 169 23.29 28.09 -2.87
CA ALA A 169 22.32 27.01 -2.80
C ALA A 169 21.04 27.39 -3.55
N ALA A 170 20.33 26.39 -4.07
CA ALA A 170 19.08 26.58 -4.80
C ALA A 170 17.98 25.68 -4.24
N THR A 171 16.77 26.23 -4.12
CA THR A 171 15.58 25.49 -3.68
C THR A 171 14.51 25.56 -4.76
N LEU A 172 14.09 24.40 -5.25
CA LEU A 172 13.01 24.23 -6.21
C LEU A 172 11.81 23.60 -5.51
N LYS A 173 10.63 24.20 -5.65
CA LYS A 173 9.38 23.67 -5.09
C LYS A 173 8.57 23.08 -6.22
N CYS A 174 7.95 21.94 -5.97
CA CYS A 174 6.92 21.36 -6.83
C CYS A 174 5.82 20.82 -5.91
N LYS A 175 4.57 21.15 -6.20
CA LYS A 175 3.40 20.59 -5.52
C LYS A 175 2.40 20.16 -6.57
N ALA A 176 1.94 18.93 -6.46
CA ALA A 176 0.88 18.38 -7.29
C ALA A 176 -0.30 17.93 -6.43
N ILE A 177 -1.49 17.95 -7.02
CA ILE A 177 -2.70 17.34 -6.47
C ILE A 177 -3.14 16.24 -7.42
N GLY A 178 -3.89 15.27 -6.92
CA GLY A 178 -4.40 14.15 -7.69
C GLY A 178 -4.97 13.10 -6.74
N ASP A 179 -5.62 12.10 -7.32
CA ASP A 179 -6.14 10.95 -6.60
C ASP A 179 -5.73 9.67 -7.36
N PRO A 180 -4.80 8.85 -6.83
CA PRO A 180 -4.12 9.00 -5.54
C PRO A 180 -3.20 10.22 -5.46
N SER A 181 -2.81 10.57 -4.23
CA SER A 181 -1.84 11.64 -3.99
C SER A 181 -0.53 11.37 -4.77
N PRO A 182 -0.12 12.27 -5.67
CA PRO A 182 0.95 11.97 -6.61
C PRO A 182 2.34 12.03 -5.99
N LEU A 183 3.21 11.11 -6.42
CA LEU A 183 4.62 11.09 -6.06
C LEU A 183 5.42 12.04 -6.97
N ILE A 184 6.28 12.87 -6.36
CA ILE A 184 7.06 13.88 -7.09
C ILE A 184 8.50 13.41 -7.24
N HIS A 185 8.99 13.40 -8.48
CA HIS A 185 10.38 13.11 -8.81
C HIS A 185 11.01 14.26 -9.59
N TRP A 186 12.32 14.43 -9.40
CA TRP A 186 13.11 15.45 -10.09
C TRP A 186 14.04 14.81 -11.11
N VAL A 187 14.21 15.47 -12.25
CA VAL A 187 15.06 15.02 -13.34
C VAL A 187 16.05 16.14 -13.67
N ALA A 188 17.33 15.78 -13.79
CA ALA A 188 18.39 16.69 -14.19
C ALA A 188 18.37 16.93 -15.71
N PRO A 189 19.05 17.99 -16.23
CA PRO A 189 19.06 18.27 -17.67
C PRO A 189 19.66 17.18 -18.57
N ASP A 190 20.37 16.21 -17.98
CA ASP A 190 20.90 15.02 -18.63
C ASP A 190 19.97 13.80 -18.53
N ASP A 191 18.68 14.02 -18.24
CA ASP A 191 17.60 13.04 -18.11
C ASP A 191 17.79 12.03 -16.96
N ARG A 192 18.66 12.33 -15.99
CA ARG A 192 18.87 11.48 -14.83
C ARG A 192 17.95 11.84 -13.67
N LEU A 193 17.41 10.82 -13.00
CA LEU A 193 16.66 11.01 -11.76
C LEU A 193 17.57 11.59 -10.68
N VAL A 194 17.11 12.68 -10.08
CA VAL A 194 17.79 13.32 -8.95
C VAL A 194 17.29 12.67 -7.67
N GLY A 195 18.19 12.00 -6.95
CA GLY A 195 17.96 11.47 -5.62
C GLY A 195 18.71 12.25 -4.53
N ASN A 196 18.66 11.73 -3.31
CA ASN A 196 19.44 12.26 -2.20
C ASN A 196 20.93 11.97 -2.39
N SER A 197 21.75 13.01 -2.24
CA SER A 197 23.21 12.93 -2.38
C SER A 197 23.90 13.95 -1.47
N SER A 198 25.23 14.05 -1.54
CA SER A 198 25.96 15.13 -0.86
C SER A 198 25.62 16.54 -1.37
N ARG A 199 25.01 16.65 -2.56
CA ARG A 199 24.71 17.92 -3.23
C ARG A 199 23.22 18.18 -3.41
N THR A 200 22.35 17.21 -3.12
CA THR A 200 20.91 17.29 -3.38
C THR A 200 20.10 16.65 -2.27
N ALA A 201 18.98 17.26 -1.90
CA ALA A 201 17.96 16.67 -1.03
C ALA A 201 16.57 16.81 -1.66
N VAL A 202 15.89 15.69 -1.85
CA VAL A 202 14.50 15.61 -2.31
C VAL A 202 13.63 15.27 -1.11
N TYR A 203 12.58 16.08 -0.89
CA TYR A 203 11.67 15.92 0.24
C TYR A 203 10.31 15.36 -0.23
N ASP A 204 9.60 14.69 0.67
CA ASP A 204 8.27 14.11 0.42
C ASP A 204 7.22 15.18 0.04
N ASN A 205 7.43 16.43 0.43
CA ASN A 205 6.58 17.55 0.05
C ASN A 205 6.82 18.04 -1.41
N GLY A 206 7.71 17.37 -2.15
CA GLY A 206 8.08 17.68 -3.53
C GLY A 206 9.17 18.72 -3.71
N THR A 207 9.74 19.25 -2.62
CA THR A 207 10.85 20.23 -2.69
C THR A 207 12.16 19.54 -3.03
N LEU A 208 13.00 20.21 -3.82
CA LEU A 208 14.39 19.84 -4.10
C LEU A 208 15.32 20.98 -3.65
N ASP A 209 16.23 20.67 -2.74
CA ASP A 209 17.35 21.54 -2.39
C ASP A 209 18.63 21.06 -3.09
N ILE A 210 19.40 22.02 -3.59
CA ILE A 210 20.71 21.81 -4.20
C ILE A 210 21.73 22.61 -3.40
N PHE A 211 22.70 21.91 -2.82
CA PHE A 211 23.72 22.46 -1.93
C PHE A 211 25.04 22.73 -2.65
N ILE A 212 25.86 23.57 -2.02
CA ILE A 212 27.23 23.88 -2.44
C ILE A 212 28.16 22.93 -1.68
N THR A 213 29.08 22.30 -2.39
CA THR A 213 30.25 21.62 -1.82
C THR A 213 31.42 22.58 -1.73
#